data_AF-A0A1I0XXP9-F1
#
_entry.id   AF-A0A1I0XXP9-F1
#
_cell.length_a   1.000
_cell.length_b   1.000
_cell.length_c   1.000
_cell.angle_alpha   90.00
_cell.angle_beta   90.00
_cell.angle_gamma   90.00
#
_symmetry.space_group_name_H-M   'P 1'
#
loop_
_entity.id
_entity.type
_entity.pdbx_description
1 polymer ?
#
loop_
_entity_poly.entity_id
_entity_poly.type
_entity_poly.pdbx_seq_one_letter_code
_entity_poly.pdbx_strand_id
1 'polypeptide(L)' 'MESKTARLTILIDPVKKKAFDELCLAQDLTPSQVIRQMIREYLERHDVDYATKAVIKAPKPGKK' A
#
# COMPACT_ATOMS: atom_id res chain seq x y z
N MET A 1 2.09 -7.75 -18.52
CA MET A 1 3.33 -7.67 -17.72
C MET A 1 3.02 -8.25 -16.36
N GLU A 2 3.66 -9.36 -16.01
CA GLU A 2 3.32 -10.15 -14.82
C GLU A 2 3.45 -9.29 -13.56
N SER A 3 2.32 -9.05 -12.90
CA SER A 3 2.27 -8.41 -11.60
C SER A 3 2.90 -9.36 -10.58
N LYS A 4 4.24 -9.35 -10.45
CA LYS A 4 4.96 -10.09 -9.41
C LYS A 4 4.51 -9.55 -8.06
N THR A 5 3.48 -10.17 -7.49
CA THR A 5 2.97 -9.89 -6.15
C THR A 5 3.92 -10.51 -5.14
N ALA A 6 4.72 -9.67 -4.48
CA ALA A 6 5.52 -10.10 -3.34
C ALA A 6 4.67 -10.09 -2.07
N ARG A 7 4.87 -11.08 -1.18
CA ARG A 7 4.29 -11.08 0.16
C ARG A 7 5.23 -10.35 1.12
N LEU A 8 4.71 -9.34 1.80
CA LEU A 8 5.41 -8.62 2.86
C LEU A 8 4.85 -9.07 4.21
N THR A 9 5.69 -9.73 5.02
CA THR A 9 5.33 -10.14 6.38
C THR A 9 6.03 -9.21 7.36
N ILE A 10 5.27 -8.55 8.23
CA ILE A 10 5.78 -7.62 9.24
C ILE A 10 5.32 -8.12 10.61
N LEU A 11 6.25 -8.22 11.56
CA LEU A 11 5.91 -8.43 12.96
C LEU A 11 5.53 -7.07 13.57
N ILE A 12 4.31 -6.99 14.08
CA ILE A 12 3.78 -5.81 14.76
C ILE A 12 3.27 -6.21 16.13
N ASP A 13 3.46 -5.32 17.10
CA ASP A 13 2.91 -5.49 18.44
C ASP A 13 1.37 -5.64 18.40
N PRO A 14 0.78 -6.56 19.19
CA PRO A 14 -0.67 -6.81 19.15
C PRO A 14 -1.52 -5.61 19.54
N VAL A 15 -1.04 -4.72 20.42
CA VAL A 15 -1.75 -3.50 20.82
C VAL A 15 -1.77 -2.51 19.66
N LYS A 16 -0.62 -2.31 19.01
CA LYS A 16 -0.53 -1.45 17.82
C LYS A 16 -1.36 -1.97 16.66
N LYS A 17 -1.38 -3.30 16.45
CA LYS A 17 -2.20 -3.93 15.42
C LYS A 17 -3.68 -3.64 15.63
N LYS A 18 -4.19 -3.78 16.85
CA LYS A 18 -5.60 -3.47 17.16
C LYS A 18 -5.95 -2.02 16.89
N ALA A 19 -5.15 -1.09 17.43
CA ALA A 19 -5.38 0.33 17.21
C ALA A 19 -5.34 0.71 15.72
N PHE A 20 -4.43 0.10 14.95
CA PHE A 20 -4.36 0.32 13.51
C PHE A 20 -5.55 -0.27 12.75
N ASP A 21 -6.02 -1.45 13.14
CA ASP A 21 -7.18 -2.10 12.55
C ASP A 21 -8.46 -1.30 12.81
N GLU A 22 -8.68 -0.85 14.06
CA GLU A 22 -9.80 0.02 14.42
C GLU A 22 -9.77 1.35 13.67
N LEU A 23 -8.59 1.97 13.53
CA LEU A 23 -8.43 3.20 12.75
C LEU A 23 -8.73 3.01 11.27
N CYS A 24 -8.33 1.87 10.70
CA CYS A 24 -8.64 1.52 9.31
C CYS A 24 -10.14 1.25 9.14
N LEU A 25 -10.75 0.53 10.08
CA LEU A 25 -12.16 0.18 10.07
C LEU A 25 -13.04 1.44 10.17
N ALA A 26 -12.65 2.43 10.99
CA ALA A 26 -13.33 3.71 11.10
C ALA A 26 -13.31 4.54 9.80
N GLN A 27 -12.38 4.25 8.90
CA GLN A 27 -12.20 4.94 7.61
C GLN A 27 -12.70 4.11 6.42
N ASP A 28 -13.33 2.96 6.67
CA ASP A 28 -13.75 2.00 5.63
C ASP A 28 -12.57 1.51 4.76
N LEU A 29 -11.37 1.46 5.33
CA LEU A 29 -10.15 1.02 4.65
C LEU A 29 -9.67 -0.31 5.23
N THR A 30 -9.03 -1.11 4.38
CA THR A 30 -8.29 -2.29 4.87
C THR A 30 -6.87 -1.89 5.27
N PRO A 31 -6.28 -2.51 6.31
CA PRO A 31 -4.90 -2.23 6.72
C PRO A 31 -3.91 -2.45 5.57
N SER A 32 -4.18 -3.42 4.69
CA SER A 32 -3.35 -3.66 3.50
C SER A 32 -3.35 -2.49 2.50
N GLN A 33 -4.46 -1.78 2.36
CA GLN A 33 -4.54 -0.59 1.49
C GLN A 33 -3.75 0.56 2.09
N VAL A 34 -3.89 0.80 3.39
CA VAL A 34 -3.18 1.87 4.09
C VAL A 34 -1.66 1.63 4.07
N ILE A 35 -1.21 0.41 4.35
CA ILE A 35 0.22 0.07 4.30
C ILE A 35 0.80 0.27 2.90
N ARG A 36 0.06 -0.09 1.83
CA ARG A 36 0.52 0.16 0.46
C ARG A 36 0.64 1.64 0.13
N GLN A 37 -0.31 2.46 0.58
CA GLN A 37 -0.25 3.92 0.43
C GLN A 37 0.96 4.48 1.18
N MET A 38 1.15 4.08 2.44
CA MET A 38 2.29 4.49 3.26
C MET A 38 3.63 4.12 2.61
N ILE A 39 3.77 2.90 2.07
CA ILE A 39 4.99 2.47 1.37
C ILE A 39 5.25 3.38 0.16
N ARG A 40 4.22 3.69 -0.63
CA ARG A 40 4.36 4.56 -1.80
C ARG A 40 4.78 5.97 -1.40
N GLU A 41 4.07 6.58 -0.46
CA GLU A 41 4.40 7.93 0.04
C GLU A 41 5.80 7.98 0.64
N TYR A 42 6.21 6.93 1.36
CA TYR A 42 7.54 6.84 1.94
C TYR A 42 8.63 6.76 0.84
N LEU A 43 8.44 5.92 -0.18
CA LEU A 43 9.36 5.85 -1.31
C LEU A 43 9.42 7.17 -2.09
N GLU A 44 8.29 7.85 -2.27
CA GLU A 44 8.24 9.18 -2.90
C GLU A 44 8.97 10.25 -2.07
N ARG A 45 8.82 10.26 -0.75
CA ARG A 45 9.52 11.20 0.14
C ARG A 45 11.04 11.00 0.15
N HIS A 46 11.49 9.76 -0.05
CA HIS A 46 12.92 9.41 -0.08
C HIS A 46 13.53 9.42 -1.49
N ASP A 47 12.78 9.91 -2.50
CA ASP A 47 13.20 9.95 -3.91
C ASP A 47 13.72 8.61 -4.45
N VAL A 48 13.15 7.51 -3.96
CA VAL A 48 13.53 6.17 -4.41
C VAL A 48 12.78 5.88 -5.70
N ASP A 49 13.50 5.79 -6.82
CA ASP A 49 12.92 5.36 -8.08
C ASP A 49 12.73 3.84 -8.10
N TYR A 50 11.54 3.39 -8.50
CA TYR A 50 11.23 1.97 -8.64
C TYR A 50 10.45 1.75 -9.94
N ALA A 51 10.78 0.70 -10.69
CA ALA A 51 10.32 0.47 -12.06
C ALA A 51 8.78 0.45 -12.26
N THR A 52 7.99 0.30 -11.19
CA THR A 52 6.51 0.32 -11.26
C THR A 52 5.88 1.70 -11.05
N LYS A 53 6.66 2.75 -10.74
CA LYS A 53 6.16 4.14 -10.57
C LYS A 53 5.37 4.63 -11.79
N ALA A 54 5.80 4.26 -13.00
CA ALA A 54 5.14 4.63 -14.26
C ALA A 54 3.79 3.93 -14.51
N VAL A 55 3.56 2.73 -13.97
CA VAL A 55 2.33 1.95 -14.19
C VAL A 55 1.17 2.47 -13.34
N ILE A 56 1.46 3.06 -12.19
CA ILE A 56 0.46 3.57 -11.25
C ILE A 56 -0.12 4.92 -11.72
N LYS A 57 0.69 5.75 -12.38
CA LYS A 57 0.28 7.07 -12.87
C LYS A 57 -0.53 7.00 -14.18
N ALA A 58 -0.48 5.87 -14.89
CA ALA A 58 -1.36 5.63 -16.02
C ALA A 58 -2.77 5.26 -15.50
N PRO A 59 -3.82 6.07 -15.76
CA PRO A 59 -5.18 5.64 -15.49
C PRO A 59 -5.43 4.36 -16.28
N LYS A 60 -5.82 3.30 -15.56
CA LYS A 60 -6.25 2.03 -16.16
C LYS A 60 -7.32 2.36 -17.22
N PRO A 61 -7.13 2.05 -18.52
CA PRO A 61 -8.19 2.25 -19.48
C PRO A 61 -9.35 1.33 -19.07
N GLY A 62 -10.54 1.92 -18.98
CA GLY A 62 -11.74 1.26 -18.50
C GLY A 62 -11.96 -0.09 -19.20
N LYS A 63 -12.30 -1.11 -18.41
CA LYS A 63 -13.00 -2.28 -18.94
C LYS A 63 -14.38 -1.78 -19.40
N LYS A 64 -14.57 -1.67 -20.72
CA LYS A 64 -15.88 -1.78 -21.36
C LYS A 64 -16.39 -3.21 -21.21
#